data_AF-A0A211ZTA5-F1
#
_entry.id   AF-A0A211ZTA5-F1
#
_cell.length_a   1.000
_cell.length_b   1.000
_cell.length_c   1.000
_cell.angle_alpha   90.00
_cell.angle_beta   90.00
_cell.angle_gamma   90.00
#
_symmetry.space_group_name_H-M   'P 1'
#
loop_
_entity.id
_entity.type
_entity.pdbx_description
1 polymer ?
#
loop_
_entity_poly.entity_id
_entity_poly.type
_entity_poly.pdbx_seq_one_letter_code
_entity_poly.pdbx_strand_id
1 'polypeptide(L)'
;MSPSPGPGLSANAPRLMECHECGLGHAVPVLPDGTAARCIRCGATLHRFRASSLDHAFAYACAGLVLFLMANLLPFISLEISGRVQSASLVTGVVSLYRQGLWELAAVVALTMFLAPGLRLGTLAVVLGGLRLRRPPRWLPRLYRWADLLGPWAMMEVYLLGVFVAYVKLIDLATVVVGPGLYSVGGLMLAIIAAGTSLDTETVWRAFERRGLVPATPTAAPRRPTALCHGCGLVSNLPAGGHGACPRCGAALHRRRPDSLTRTWALVVTAIILYIPANLFPVMTVISLGSGAPDTIISGVIELADSGMWPLAALVFFASITVPVLKLAGLIYLLVTTQRGARGQLRNRTVIYRIVEAVGRWSMIDIFMISILVALVQLGQLATIEPGIGAVSFAAVVIVTMIAAMTFDPRLIWDAAGENRD
;
A
#
# COMPACT_ATOMS: atom_id res chain seq x y z
N MET A 1 12.13 -20.07 48.45
CA MET A 1 11.22 -18.94 48.24
C MET A 1 11.25 -18.56 46.77
N SER A 2 10.34 -19.16 46.01
CA SER A 2 10.07 -18.85 44.61
C SER A 2 9.36 -17.50 44.50
N PRO A 3 9.65 -16.67 43.49
CA PRO A 3 8.89 -15.45 43.27
C PRO A 3 7.47 -15.81 42.84
N SER A 4 6.50 -15.26 43.55
CA SER A 4 5.07 -15.35 43.24
C SER A 4 4.78 -14.90 41.80
N PRO A 5 3.93 -15.61 41.03
CA PRO A 5 3.45 -15.10 39.76
C PRO A 5 2.60 -13.85 40.05
N GLY A 6 2.94 -12.73 39.41
CA GLY A 6 2.11 -11.52 39.45
C GLY A 6 0.68 -11.80 38.97
N PRO A 7 -0.30 -10.93 39.26
CA PRO A 7 -1.71 -11.19 39.00
C PRO A 7 -1.90 -11.47 37.51
N GLY A 8 -2.16 -12.74 37.20
CA GLY A 8 -2.35 -13.22 35.84
C GLY A 8 -3.58 -12.56 35.24
N LEU A 9 -3.38 -11.83 34.14
CA LEU A 9 -4.45 -11.50 33.21
C LEU A 9 -5.18 -12.80 32.87
N SER A 10 -6.44 -12.93 33.27
CA SER A 10 -7.24 -14.11 32.95
C SER A 10 -7.27 -14.26 31.42
N ALA A 11 -6.90 -15.44 30.92
CA ALA A 11 -6.81 -15.72 29.49
C ALA A 11 -8.15 -15.53 28.73
N ASN A 12 -9.26 -15.33 29.47
CA ASN A 12 -10.63 -15.17 28.99
C ASN A 12 -11.20 -13.74 29.12
N ALA A 13 -10.44 -12.74 29.54
CA ALA A 13 -10.96 -11.38 29.62
C ALA A 13 -11.30 -10.82 28.22
N PRO A 14 -12.46 -10.16 28.04
CA PRO A 14 -12.81 -9.53 26.77
C PRO A 14 -11.80 -8.42 26.45
N ARG A 15 -11.36 -8.38 25.18
CA ARG A 15 -10.39 -7.41 24.69
C ARG A 15 -11.10 -6.15 24.23
N LEU A 16 -10.66 -5.00 24.72
CA LEU A 16 -11.13 -3.72 24.22
C LEU A 16 -10.47 -3.42 22.86
N MET A 17 -11.28 -3.22 21.82
CA MET A 17 -10.86 -2.81 20.48
C MET A 17 -11.65 -1.58 20.07
N GLU A 18 -11.01 -0.61 19.43
CA GLU A 18 -11.70 0.54 18.81
C GLU A 18 -11.77 0.31 17.30
N CYS A 19 -12.92 0.56 16.70
CA CYS A 19 -13.06 0.47 15.26
C CYS A 19 -12.24 1.57 14.56
N HIS A 20 -11.29 1.18 13.70
CA HIS A 20 -10.48 2.10 12.90
C HIS A 20 -11.30 3.02 11.98
N GLU A 21 -12.49 2.57 11.53
CA GLU A 21 -13.33 3.33 10.59
C GLU A 21 -14.32 4.26 11.30
N CYS A 22 -15.06 3.77 12.31
CA CYS A 22 -16.13 4.56 12.96
C CYS A 22 -15.82 5.04 14.38
N GLY A 23 -14.75 4.56 15.01
CA GLY A 23 -14.34 4.97 16.36
C GLY A 23 -15.13 4.31 17.49
N LEU A 24 -16.07 3.41 17.21
CA LEU A 24 -16.83 2.69 18.24
C LEU A 24 -15.94 1.69 18.98
N GLY A 25 -15.93 1.77 20.32
CA GLY A 25 -15.28 0.80 21.19
C GLY A 25 -16.09 -0.50 21.32
N HIS A 26 -15.39 -1.63 21.31
CA HIS A 26 -15.94 -2.97 21.41
C HIS A 26 -15.19 -3.78 22.46
N ALA A 27 -15.93 -4.41 23.38
CA ALA A 27 -15.40 -5.47 24.22
C ALA A 27 -15.58 -6.81 23.47
N VAL A 28 -14.53 -7.25 22.78
CA VAL A 28 -14.56 -8.46 21.95
C VAL A 28 -14.16 -9.66 22.81
N PRO A 29 -15.03 -10.70 22.94
CA PRO A 29 -14.65 -11.92 23.66
C PRO A 29 -13.51 -12.63 22.93
N VAL A 30 -12.85 -13.58 23.60
CA VAL A 30 -11.90 -14.45 22.92
C VAL A 30 -12.68 -15.31 21.94
N LEU A 31 -12.43 -15.13 20.64
CA LEU A 31 -13.08 -15.89 19.59
C LEU A 31 -12.17 -17.04 19.10
N PRO A 32 -12.75 -18.14 18.60
CA PRO A 32 -11.99 -19.24 18.01
C PRO A 32 -11.18 -18.81 16.77
N ASP A 33 -10.12 -19.56 16.46
CA ASP A 33 -9.35 -19.37 15.23
C ASP A 33 -10.23 -19.55 13.99
N GLY A 34 -9.97 -18.74 12.96
CA GLY A 34 -10.75 -18.72 11.71
C GLY A 34 -11.95 -17.76 11.74
N THR A 35 -12.25 -17.14 12.88
CA THR A 35 -13.36 -16.18 13.02
C THR A 35 -12.91 -14.73 12.85
N ALA A 36 -13.85 -13.85 12.52
CA ALA A 36 -13.61 -12.42 12.35
C ALA A 36 -14.59 -11.60 13.18
N ALA A 37 -14.07 -10.69 14.00
CA ALA A 37 -14.88 -9.70 14.70
C ALA A 37 -15.21 -8.55 13.74
N ARG A 38 -16.50 -8.22 13.62
CA ARG A 38 -16.99 -7.09 12.82
C ARG A 38 -17.60 -6.02 13.71
N CYS A 39 -17.39 -4.77 13.35
CA CYS A 39 -18.02 -3.63 14.01
C CYS A 39 -19.53 -3.64 13.76
N ILE A 40 -20.33 -3.58 14.82
CA ILE A 40 -21.80 -3.57 14.74
C ILE A 40 -22.36 -2.29 14.10
N ARG A 41 -21.58 -1.20 14.07
CA ARG A 41 -22.00 0.11 13.58
C ARG A 41 -21.72 0.29 12.08
N CYS A 42 -20.48 0.07 11.65
CA CYS A 42 -20.08 0.27 10.25
C CYS A 42 -19.83 -1.02 9.46
N GLY A 43 -19.76 -2.18 10.13
CA GLY A 43 -19.45 -3.46 9.49
C GLY A 43 -17.97 -3.66 9.14
N ALA A 44 -17.07 -2.75 9.56
CA ALA A 44 -15.63 -2.91 9.40
C ALA A 44 -15.13 -4.17 10.13
N THR A 45 -14.11 -4.83 9.58
CA THR A 45 -13.45 -5.94 10.29
C THR A 45 -12.55 -5.36 11.38
N LEU A 46 -12.85 -5.64 12.64
CA LEU A 46 -12.04 -5.18 13.79
C LEU A 46 -10.75 -5.99 13.90
N HIS A 47 -10.90 -7.32 13.85
CA HIS A 47 -9.78 -8.25 13.95
C HIS A 47 -10.18 -9.61 13.35
N ARG A 48 -9.23 -10.29 12.70
CA ARG A 48 -9.41 -11.68 12.25
C ARG A 48 -8.53 -12.58 13.12
N PHE A 49 -9.16 -13.42 13.92
CA PHE A 49 -8.46 -14.41 14.74
C PHE A 49 -8.06 -15.56 13.82
N ARG A 50 -6.76 -15.79 13.66
CA ARG A 50 -6.22 -16.87 12.83
C ARG A 50 -5.28 -17.71 13.67
N ALA A 51 -5.17 -18.99 13.34
CA ALA A 51 -4.08 -19.85 13.78
C ALA A 51 -2.77 -19.32 13.16
N SER A 52 -2.24 -18.22 13.72
CA SER A 52 -1.04 -17.56 13.22
C SER A 52 0.18 -18.36 13.67
N SER A 53 1.02 -18.75 12.71
CA SER A 53 2.29 -19.38 13.02
C SER A 53 3.42 -18.42 12.65
N LEU A 54 4.11 -17.91 13.67
CA LEU A 54 5.32 -17.11 13.49
C LEU A 54 6.36 -17.86 12.66
N ASP A 55 6.35 -19.20 12.69
CA ASP A 55 7.27 -20.03 11.94
C ASP A 55 6.96 -20.08 10.44
N HIS A 56 5.68 -20.19 10.08
CA HIS A 56 5.26 -20.10 8.67
C HIS A 56 5.54 -18.71 8.12
N ALA A 57 5.22 -17.66 8.88
CA ALA A 57 5.51 -16.29 8.48
C ALA A 57 7.02 -16.04 8.27
N PHE A 58 7.88 -16.61 9.12
CA PHE A 58 9.33 -16.54 8.95
C PHE A 58 9.79 -17.30 7.70
N ALA A 59 9.27 -18.52 7.47
CA ALA A 59 9.59 -19.31 6.29
C ALA A 59 9.20 -18.58 4.99
N TYR A 60 8.00 -18.00 4.93
CA TYR A 60 7.55 -17.21 3.78
C TYR A 60 8.36 -15.92 3.61
N ALA A 61 8.77 -15.25 4.69
CA ALA A 61 9.64 -14.07 4.60
C ALA A 61 11.02 -14.42 4.01
N CYS A 62 11.63 -15.53 4.46
CA CYS A 62 12.91 -16.01 3.94
C CYS A 62 12.80 -16.49 2.48
N ALA A 63 11.76 -17.27 2.16
CA ALA A 63 11.48 -17.68 0.77
C ALA A 63 11.25 -16.47 -0.13
N GLY A 64 10.50 -15.47 0.36
CA GLY A 64 10.30 -14.19 -0.30
C GLY A 64 11.60 -13.44 -0.57
N LEU A 65 12.54 -13.42 0.38
CA LEU A 65 13.87 -12.79 0.16
C LEU A 65 14.68 -13.48 -0.96
N VAL A 66 14.64 -14.81 -1.01
CA VAL A 66 15.31 -15.58 -2.07
C VAL A 66 14.65 -15.29 -3.42
N LEU A 67 13.32 -15.35 -3.49
CA LEU A 67 12.56 -15.05 -4.71
C LEU A 67 12.74 -13.61 -5.16
N PHE A 68 12.83 -12.66 -4.22
CA PHE A 68 13.16 -11.28 -4.49
C PHE A 68 14.55 -11.15 -5.11
N LEU A 69 15.57 -11.83 -4.55
CA LEU A 69 16.90 -11.83 -5.15
C LEU A 69 16.89 -12.42 -6.57
N MET A 70 16.21 -13.56 -6.77
CA MET A 70 16.08 -14.17 -8.09
C MET A 70 15.35 -13.26 -9.09
N ALA A 71 14.25 -12.64 -8.69
CA ALA A 71 13.47 -11.72 -9.52
C ALA A 71 14.31 -10.52 -9.99
N ASN A 72 15.23 -10.02 -9.16
CA ASN A 72 16.09 -8.89 -9.51
C ASN A 72 17.28 -9.26 -10.41
N LEU A 73 17.74 -10.51 -10.35
CA LEU A 73 18.91 -10.98 -11.11
C LEU A 73 18.53 -11.64 -12.45
N LEU A 74 17.32 -12.18 -12.56
CA LEU A 74 16.88 -12.95 -13.72
C LEU A 74 16.07 -12.08 -14.71
N PRO A 75 16.19 -12.35 -16.02
CA PRO A 75 15.36 -11.69 -17.03
C PRO A 75 13.89 -12.15 -16.90
N PHE A 76 12.94 -11.21 -17.04
CA PHE A 76 11.51 -11.50 -16.97
C PHE A 76 10.89 -11.69 -18.36
N ILE A 77 11.28 -10.88 -19.35
CA ILE A 77 10.84 -10.98 -20.75
C ILE A 77 12.06 -10.88 -21.66
N SER A 78 12.16 -11.76 -22.64
CA SER A 78 13.11 -11.66 -23.74
C SER A 78 12.36 -11.53 -25.06
N LEU A 79 12.82 -10.61 -25.90
CA LEU A 79 12.32 -10.38 -27.25
C LEU A 79 13.37 -10.86 -28.25
N GLU A 80 12.94 -11.61 -29.24
CA GLU A 80 13.78 -11.97 -30.38
C GLU A 80 13.30 -11.21 -31.61
N ILE A 81 14.13 -10.27 -32.09
CA ILE A 81 13.85 -9.48 -33.29
C ILE A 81 15.04 -9.66 -34.23
N SER A 82 14.79 -10.19 -35.43
CA SER A 82 15.80 -10.33 -36.49
C SER A 82 17.08 -11.09 -36.06
N GLY A 83 16.93 -12.13 -35.23
CA GLY A 83 18.05 -12.95 -34.72
C GLY A 83 18.84 -12.33 -33.56
N ARG A 84 18.45 -11.16 -33.06
CA ARG A 84 19.03 -10.54 -31.85
C ARG A 84 18.10 -10.73 -30.67
N VAL A 85 18.59 -11.44 -29.65
CA VAL A 85 17.87 -11.63 -28.39
C VAL A 85 18.15 -10.45 -27.47
N GLN A 86 17.11 -9.71 -27.12
CA GLN A 86 17.13 -8.61 -26.16
C GLN A 86 16.37 -9.04 -24.91
N SER A 87 16.97 -8.91 -23.73
CA SER A 87 16.34 -9.31 -22.47
C SER A 87 16.05 -8.11 -21.58
N ALA A 88 14.85 -8.08 -21.01
CA ALA A 88 14.41 -7.12 -20.01
C ALA A 88 14.47 -7.77 -18.62
N SER A 89 15.09 -7.06 -17.68
CA SER A 89 15.11 -7.31 -16.24
C SER A 89 14.42 -6.16 -15.46
N LEU A 90 14.03 -6.39 -14.20
CA LEU A 90 13.42 -5.34 -13.37
C LEU A 90 14.33 -4.10 -13.29
N VAL A 91 15.64 -4.33 -13.19
CA VAL A 91 16.67 -3.29 -13.10
C VAL A 91 16.77 -2.49 -14.40
N THR A 92 16.72 -3.15 -15.56
CA THR A 92 16.84 -2.45 -16.85
C THR A 92 15.72 -1.43 -17.07
N GLY A 93 14.50 -1.67 -16.55
CA GLY A 93 13.41 -0.70 -16.65
C GLY A 93 13.72 0.59 -15.89
N VAL A 94 14.20 0.48 -14.65
CA VAL A 94 14.62 1.64 -13.84
C VAL A 94 15.78 2.39 -14.48
N VAL A 95 16.79 1.67 -14.97
CA VAL A 95 17.95 2.29 -15.64
C VAL A 95 17.54 2.99 -16.94
N SER A 96 16.61 2.42 -17.69
CA SER A 96 16.08 3.01 -18.92
C SER A 96 15.35 4.34 -18.63
N LEU A 97 14.47 4.36 -17.63
CA LEU A 97 13.79 5.58 -17.18
C LEU A 97 14.80 6.66 -16.76
N TYR A 98 15.81 6.29 -15.98
CA TYR A 98 16.85 7.22 -15.53
C TYR A 98 17.63 7.83 -16.70
N ARG A 99 18.02 7.01 -17.68
CA ARG A 99 18.75 7.47 -18.88
C ARG A 99 17.93 8.41 -19.78
N GLN A 100 16.60 8.34 -19.70
CA GLN A 100 15.68 9.21 -20.45
C GLN A 100 15.38 10.53 -19.74
N GLY A 101 16.05 10.84 -18.64
CA GLY A 101 15.83 12.06 -17.87
C GLY A 101 14.63 11.98 -16.91
N LEU A 102 13.90 10.87 -16.86
CA LEU A 102 12.82 10.62 -15.88
C LEU A 102 13.36 10.05 -14.57
N TRP A 103 14.30 10.75 -13.95
CA TRP A 103 14.88 10.30 -12.70
C TRP A 103 13.83 10.24 -11.58
N GLU A 104 12.76 11.06 -11.64
CA GLU A 104 11.66 11.03 -10.66
C GLU A 104 10.88 9.73 -10.74
N LEU A 105 10.48 9.32 -11.96
CA LEU A 105 9.76 8.06 -12.16
C LEU A 105 10.66 6.86 -11.87
N ALA A 106 11.94 6.91 -12.28
CA ALA A 106 12.91 5.90 -11.93
C ALA A 106 13.04 5.75 -10.41
N ALA A 107 13.10 6.85 -9.66
CA ALA A 107 13.17 6.84 -8.20
C ALA A 107 11.91 6.25 -7.56
N VAL A 108 10.72 6.63 -8.04
CA VAL A 108 9.44 6.07 -7.54
C VAL A 108 9.38 4.57 -7.79
N VAL A 109 9.64 4.13 -9.03
CA VAL A 109 9.62 2.71 -9.39
C VAL A 109 10.67 1.94 -8.58
N ALA A 110 11.90 2.48 -8.47
CA ALA A 110 12.97 1.86 -7.67
C ALA A 110 12.57 1.71 -6.19
N LEU A 111 11.97 2.75 -5.61
CA LEU A 111 11.49 2.77 -4.24
C LEU A 111 10.41 1.71 -4.00
N THR A 112 9.40 1.64 -4.88
CA THR A 112 8.23 0.76 -4.69
C THR A 112 8.50 -0.69 -5.07
N MET A 113 9.45 -0.93 -5.98
CA MET A 113 9.72 -2.26 -6.54
C MET A 113 10.89 -2.96 -5.86
N PHE A 114 11.91 -2.20 -5.43
CA PHE A 114 13.11 -2.77 -4.81
C PHE A 114 13.13 -2.47 -3.32
N LEU A 115 13.05 -1.19 -2.95
CA LEU A 115 13.28 -0.78 -1.56
C LEU A 115 12.13 -1.21 -0.64
N ALA A 116 10.87 -0.92 -0.97
CA ALA A 116 9.74 -1.23 -0.10
C ALA A 116 9.52 -2.75 0.09
N PRO A 117 9.51 -3.61 -0.96
CA PRO A 117 9.36 -5.05 -0.78
C PRO A 117 10.58 -5.68 -0.10
N GLY A 118 11.79 -5.27 -0.48
CA GLY A 118 13.04 -5.75 0.11
C GLY A 118 13.14 -5.41 1.60
N LEU A 119 12.87 -4.15 1.97
CA LEU A 119 12.82 -3.74 3.37
C LEU A 119 11.70 -4.46 4.13
N ARG A 120 10.50 -4.61 3.56
CA ARG A 120 9.40 -5.31 4.23
C ARG A 120 9.76 -6.76 4.54
N LEU A 121 10.26 -7.52 3.56
CA LEU A 121 10.64 -8.93 3.76
C LEU A 121 11.86 -9.07 4.66
N GLY A 122 12.87 -8.21 4.48
CA GLY A 122 14.08 -8.20 5.30
C GLY A 122 13.78 -7.91 6.76
N THR A 123 12.98 -6.89 7.04
CA THR A 123 12.58 -6.54 8.41
C THR A 123 11.73 -7.63 9.07
N LEU A 124 10.79 -8.25 8.34
CA LEU A 124 10.03 -9.39 8.85
C LEU A 124 10.92 -10.58 9.17
N ALA A 125 11.86 -10.94 8.28
CA ALA A 125 12.81 -12.02 8.50
C ALA A 125 13.69 -11.73 9.73
N VAL A 126 14.22 -10.51 9.87
CA VAL A 126 15.04 -10.09 11.03
C VAL A 126 14.23 -10.11 12.32
N VAL A 127 12.99 -9.63 12.32
CA VAL A 127 12.12 -9.60 13.50
C VAL A 127 11.76 -11.00 13.96
N LEU A 128 11.27 -11.83 13.04
CA LEU A 128 10.81 -13.18 13.37
C LEU A 128 11.98 -14.11 13.69
N GLY A 129 13.11 -13.98 12.98
CA GLY A 129 14.37 -14.65 13.33
C GLY A 129 14.93 -14.16 14.66
N GLY A 130 14.90 -12.86 14.91
CA GLY A 130 15.29 -12.21 16.16
C GLY A 130 14.55 -12.74 17.38
N LEU A 131 13.24 -12.98 17.25
CA LEU A 131 12.40 -13.57 18.29
C LEU A 131 12.77 -15.03 18.64
N ARG A 132 13.45 -15.74 17.74
CA ARG A 132 13.94 -17.11 17.98
C ARG A 132 15.24 -17.15 18.78
N LEU A 133 15.98 -16.04 18.86
CA LEU A 133 17.19 -15.99 19.69
C LEU A 133 16.85 -16.17 21.18
N ARG A 134 17.81 -16.70 21.94
CA ARG A 134 17.71 -16.80 23.41
C ARG A 134 17.57 -15.41 24.04
N ARG A 135 18.28 -14.41 23.52
CA ARG A 135 18.23 -13.01 23.95
C ARG A 135 17.89 -12.12 22.75
N PRO A 136 16.61 -11.83 22.51
CA PRO A 136 16.21 -10.99 21.40
C PRO A 136 16.66 -9.52 21.62
N PRO A 137 17.13 -8.81 20.58
CA PRO A 137 17.52 -7.42 20.70
C PRO A 137 16.34 -6.49 21.03
N ARG A 138 16.58 -5.47 21.87
CA ARG A 138 15.54 -4.51 22.31
C ARG A 138 15.03 -3.58 21.20
N TRP A 139 15.73 -3.46 20.08
CA TRP A 139 15.33 -2.62 18.96
C TRP A 139 14.33 -3.31 18.00
N LEU A 140 14.06 -4.62 18.16
CA LEU A 140 13.13 -5.37 17.30
C LEU A 140 11.73 -4.74 17.19
N PRO A 141 11.08 -4.29 18.29
CA PRO A 141 9.72 -3.74 18.18
C PRO A 141 9.69 -2.43 17.38
N ARG A 142 10.77 -1.63 17.44
CA ARG A 142 10.90 -0.42 16.63
C ARG A 142 11.04 -0.77 15.16
N LEU A 143 11.84 -1.79 14.83
CA LEU A 143 12.02 -2.25 13.45
C LEU A 143 10.69 -2.76 12.86
N TYR A 144 9.94 -3.55 13.63
CA TYR A 144 8.63 -4.06 13.20
C TYR A 144 7.63 -2.92 12.92
N ARG A 145 7.65 -1.86 13.74
CA ARG A 145 6.82 -0.66 13.50
C ARG A 145 7.14 0.00 12.16
N TRP A 146 8.41 0.11 11.78
CA TRP A 146 8.81 0.65 10.48
C TRP A 146 8.40 -0.27 9.32
N ALA A 147 8.49 -1.59 9.52
CA ALA A 147 8.06 -2.58 8.54
C ALA A 147 6.56 -2.46 8.22
N ASP A 148 5.72 -2.24 9.23
CA ASP A 148 4.27 -2.11 9.05
C ASP A 148 3.90 -0.86 8.24
N LEU A 149 4.63 0.24 8.42
CA LEU A 149 4.47 1.48 7.63
C LEU A 149 4.85 1.32 6.16
N LEU A 150 5.82 0.45 5.85
CA LEU A 150 6.22 0.12 4.47
C LEU A 150 5.22 -0.82 3.80
N GLY A 151 4.33 -1.44 4.58
CA GLY A 151 3.39 -2.44 4.09
C GLY A 151 2.57 -1.98 2.88
N PRO A 152 1.90 -0.83 2.94
CA PRO A 152 1.10 -0.30 1.82
C PRO A 152 1.90 0.03 0.55
N TRP A 153 3.21 0.22 0.66
CA TRP A 153 4.07 0.64 -0.45
C TRP A 153 4.67 -0.53 -1.24
N ALA A 154 4.64 -1.74 -0.69
CA ALA A 154 5.11 -2.95 -1.36
C ALA A 154 4.05 -3.47 -2.34
N MET A 155 3.98 -2.86 -3.52
CA MET A 155 2.93 -3.10 -4.53
C MET A 155 3.37 -4.06 -5.65
N MET A 156 3.94 -5.20 -5.28
CA MET A 156 4.43 -6.19 -6.27
C MET A 156 3.30 -6.77 -7.12
N GLU A 157 2.09 -6.91 -6.56
CA GLU A 157 0.91 -7.39 -7.27
C GLU A 157 0.51 -6.46 -8.42
N VAL A 158 0.69 -5.15 -8.23
CA VAL A 158 0.36 -4.12 -9.21
C VAL A 158 1.35 -4.16 -10.36
N TYR A 159 2.63 -4.37 -10.07
CA TYR A 159 3.67 -4.56 -11.08
C TYR A 159 3.40 -5.78 -11.98
N LEU A 160 3.02 -6.93 -11.40
CA LEU A 160 2.73 -8.14 -12.16
C LEU A 160 1.59 -7.92 -13.17
N LEU A 161 0.55 -7.17 -12.77
CA LEU A 161 -0.53 -6.78 -13.68
C LEU A 161 -0.02 -5.89 -14.82
N GLY A 162 0.88 -4.93 -14.51
CA GLY A 162 1.51 -4.10 -15.54
C GLY A 162 2.34 -4.90 -16.55
N VAL A 163 3.10 -5.91 -16.07
CA VAL A 163 3.82 -6.85 -16.95
C VAL A 163 2.85 -7.67 -17.80
N PHE A 164 1.74 -8.12 -17.24
CA PHE A 164 0.73 -8.87 -17.98
C PHE A 164 0.15 -8.03 -19.12
N VAL A 165 -0.20 -6.77 -18.88
CA VAL A 165 -0.70 -5.88 -19.94
C VAL A 165 0.38 -5.62 -21.00
N ALA A 166 1.62 -5.39 -20.59
CA ALA A 166 2.73 -5.22 -21.53
C ALA A 166 2.97 -6.48 -22.38
N TYR A 167 2.88 -7.68 -21.79
CA TYR A 167 2.99 -8.95 -22.49
C TYR A 167 1.92 -9.11 -23.56
N VAL A 168 0.65 -8.85 -23.22
CA VAL A 168 -0.47 -8.91 -24.17
C VAL A 168 -0.26 -7.95 -25.34
N LYS A 169 0.31 -6.77 -25.11
CA LYS A 169 0.62 -5.82 -26.18
C LYS A 169 1.77 -6.29 -27.09
N LEU A 170 2.74 -6.99 -26.53
CA LEU A 170 3.95 -7.38 -27.27
C LEU A 170 3.76 -8.63 -28.12
N ILE A 171 2.84 -9.54 -27.76
CA ILE A 171 2.67 -10.81 -28.47
C ILE A 171 2.21 -10.61 -29.92
N ASP A 172 1.52 -9.50 -30.19
CA ASP A 172 1.08 -9.13 -31.54
C ASP A 172 2.23 -8.57 -32.40
N LEU A 173 3.35 -8.15 -31.77
CA LEU A 173 4.46 -7.47 -32.42
C LEU A 173 5.70 -8.36 -32.60
N ALA A 174 5.93 -9.31 -31.68
CA ALA A 174 7.15 -10.12 -31.66
C ALA A 174 6.96 -11.47 -30.94
N THR A 175 7.92 -12.38 -31.13
CA THR A 175 8.01 -13.61 -30.33
C THR A 175 8.48 -13.26 -28.92
N VAL A 176 7.56 -13.32 -27.97
CA VAL A 176 7.84 -13.02 -26.56
C VAL A 176 8.16 -14.31 -25.82
N VAL A 177 9.40 -14.42 -25.32
CA VAL A 177 9.83 -15.54 -24.47
C VAL A 177 9.78 -15.11 -23.01
N VAL A 178 8.99 -15.82 -22.21
CA VAL A 178 8.88 -15.58 -20.77
C VAL A 178 10.11 -16.15 -20.07
N GLY A 179 10.82 -15.27 -19.36
CA GLY A 179 12.02 -15.62 -18.60
C GLY A 179 11.72 -16.08 -17.16
N PRO A 180 12.70 -16.71 -16.48
CA PRO A 180 12.53 -17.22 -15.12
C PRO A 180 12.30 -16.11 -14.07
N GLY A 181 12.65 -14.86 -14.40
CA GLY A 181 12.34 -13.70 -13.57
C GLY A 181 10.84 -13.51 -13.35
N LEU A 182 10.00 -13.78 -14.35
CA LEU A 182 8.55 -13.60 -14.21
C LEU A 182 7.94 -14.59 -13.21
N TYR A 183 8.37 -15.86 -13.25
CA TYR A 183 7.97 -16.86 -12.26
C TYR A 183 8.46 -16.49 -10.86
N SER A 184 9.65 -15.91 -10.74
CA SER A 184 10.19 -15.42 -9.47
C SER A 184 9.35 -14.27 -8.90
N VAL A 185 8.89 -13.32 -9.74
CA VAL A 185 7.98 -12.23 -9.34
C VAL A 185 6.61 -12.78 -8.90
N GLY A 186 6.05 -13.74 -9.64
CA GLY A 186 4.80 -14.41 -9.26
C GLY A 186 4.92 -15.17 -7.93
N GLY A 187 6.00 -15.92 -7.75
CA GLY A 187 6.32 -16.59 -6.49
C GLY A 187 6.52 -15.60 -5.34
N LEU A 188 7.21 -14.48 -5.58
CA LEU A 188 7.40 -13.41 -4.61
C LEU A 188 6.07 -12.79 -4.17
N MET A 189 5.15 -12.53 -5.10
CA MET A 189 3.81 -12.05 -4.78
C MET A 189 3.08 -13.04 -3.86
N LEU A 190 3.10 -14.33 -4.20
CA LEU A 190 2.51 -15.37 -3.35
C LEU A 190 3.17 -15.44 -1.96
N ALA A 191 4.49 -15.31 -1.89
CA ALA A 191 5.23 -15.32 -0.63
C ALA A 191 4.88 -14.10 0.26
N ILE A 192 4.73 -12.90 -0.33
CA ILE A 192 4.29 -11.69 0.40
C ILE A 192 2.87 -11.87 0.93
N ILE A 193 1.95 -12.38 0.10
CA ILE A 193 0.56 -12.65 0.51
C ILE A 193 0.53 -13.72 1.60
N ALA A 194 1.27 -14.81 1.44
CA ALA A 194 1.36 -15.89 2.42
C ALA A 194 1.96 -15.41 3.75
N ALA A 195 3.04 -14.61 3.71
CA ALA A 195 3.61 -13.98 4.91
C ALA A 195 2.61 -13.04 5.59
N GLY A 196 1.91 -12.19 4.84
CA GLY A 196 0.91 -11.26 5.39
C GLY A 196 -0.36 -11.94 5.91
N THR A 197 -0.72 -13.11 5.37
CA THR A 197 -1.91 -13.87 5.80
C THR A 197 -1.65 -14.81 6.97
N SER A 198 -0.40 -15.30 7.10
CA SER A 198 0.05 -16.16 8.21
C SER A 198 0.48 -15.37 9.45
N LEU A 199 0.85 -14.09 9.28
CA LEU A 199 1.28 -13.21 10.35
C LEU A 199 0.11 -12.35 10.86
N ASP A 200 -0.18 -12.47 12.15
CA ASP A 200 -1.05 -11.52 12.85
C ASP A 200 -0.21 -10.51 13.64
N THR A 201 -0.44 -9.22 13.40
CA THR A 201 0.25 -8.11 14.05
C THR A 201 0.15 -8.21 15.57
N GLU A 202 -1.02 -8.59 16.10
CA GLU A 202 -1.24 -8.73 17.53
C GLU A 202 -0.40 -9.87 18.13
N THR A 203 -0.29 -11.00 17.44
CA THR A 203 0.56 -12.13 17.86
C THR A 203 2.04 -11.74 17.96
N VAL A 204 2.56 -10.97 17.01
CA VAL A 204 3.96 -10.49 17.04
C VAL A 204 4.20 -9.60 18.25
N TRP A 205 3.33 -8.63 18.48
CA TRP A 205 3.50 -7.72 19.60
C TRP A 205 3.32 -8.41 20.96
N ARG A 206 2.46 -9.44 21.05
CA ARG A 206 2.38 -10.32 22.24
C ARG A 206 3.63 -11.16 22.44
N ALA A 207 4.30 -11.58 21.36
CA ALA A 207 5.59 -12.25 21.47
C ALA A 207 6.65 -11.30 22.04
N PHE A 208 6.65 -10.03 21.65
CA PHE A 208 7.51 -9.01 22.27
C PHE A 208 7.22 -8.82 23.76
N GLU A 209 5.94 -8.75 24.14
CA GLU A 209 5.51 -8.63 25.54
C GLU A 209 5.95 -9.83 26.39
N ARG A 210 5.68 -11.06 25.91
CA ARG A 210 6.12 -12.30 26.58
C ARG A 210 7.64 -12.41 26.75
N ARG A 211 8.40 -11.84 25.82
CA ARG A 211 9.87 -11.80 25.87
C ARG A 211 10.42 -10.59 26.65
N GLY A 212 9.55 -9.74 27.21
CA GLY A 212 9.96 -8.57 28.00
C GLY A 212 10.64 -7.47 27.17
N LEU A 213 10.39 -7.42 25.86
CA LEU A 213 10.93 -6.39 24.95
C LEU A 213 10.12 -5.10 24.98
N VAL A 214 8.84 -5.21 25.33
CA VAL A 214 7.92 -4.09 25.54
C VAL A 214 7.22 -4.27 26.88
N PRO A 215 6.81 -3.18 27.55
CA PRO A 215 6.02 -3.25 28.78
C PRO A 215 4.75 -4.09 28.60
N ALA A 216 4.31 -4.73 29.68
CA ALA A 216 3.03 -5.40 29.71
C ALA A 216 1.90 -4.42 29.39
N THR A 217 0.94 -4.86 28.58
CA THR A 217 -0.16 -4.03 28.11
C THR A 217 -1.07 -3.67 29.29
N PRO A 218 -1.17 -2.38 29.68
CA PRO A 218 -2.04 -2.00 30.79
C PRO A 218 -3.50 -2.16 30.38
N THR A 219 -4.34 -2.68 31.28
CA THR A 219 -5.79 -2.70 31.09
C THR A 219 -6.31 -1.27 30.99
N ALA A 220 -7.06 -0.99 29.92
CA ALA A 220 -7.72 0.30 29.77
C ALA A 220 -8.71 0.49 30.94
N ALA A 221 -8.64 1.66 31.58
CA ALA A 221 -9.48 1.97 32.72
C ALA A 221 -10.79 2.53 32.17
N PRO A 222 -11.96 1.99 32.55
CA PRO A 222 -13.24 2.33 31.92
C PRO A 222 -13.65 3.80 32.07
N ARG A 223 -13.04 4.54 33.00
CA ARG A 223 -13.34 5.95 33.30
C ARG A 223 -12.35 6.96 32.70
N ARG A 224 -11.37 6.51 31.90
CA ARG A 224 -10.42 7.41 31.24
C ARG A 224 -10.67 7.44 29.74
N PRO A 225 -10.50 8.59 29.07
CA PRO A 225 -10.56 8.64 27.63
C PRO A 225 -9.53 7.66 27.05
N THR A 226 -9.94 6.85 26.08
CA THR A 226 -9.06 5.91 25.40
C THR A 226 -8.71 6.41 24.01
N ALA A 227 -7.60 5.94 23.49
CA ALA A 227 -7.21 6.19 22.11
C ALA A 227 -6.59 4.92 21.51
N LEU A 228 -6.95 4.65 20.27
CA LEU A 228 -6.35 3.65 19.42
C LEU A 228 -4.99 4.10 18.88
N CYS A 229 -3.94 3.32 19.14
CA CYS A 229 -2.65 3.54 18.52
C CYS A 229 -2.67 3.12 17.05
N HIS A 230 -2.43 4.06 16.13
CA HIS A 230 -2.37 3.78 14.69
C HIS A 230 -1.21 2.88 14.25
N GLY A 231 -0.14 2.79 15.05
CA GLY A 231 1.04 2.00 14.69
C GLY A 231 1.03 0.55 15.17
N CYS A 232 0.30 0.22 16.24
CA CYS A 232 0.27 -1.16 16.76
C CYS A 232 -1.14 -1.68 17.09
N GLY A 233 -2.18 -0.88 16.84
CA GLY A 233 -3.57 -1.25 17.10
C GLY A 233 -3.97 -1.31 18.58
N LEU A 234 -3.05 -1.01 19.51
CA LEU A 234 -3.35 -1.04 20.93
C LEU A 234 -4.28 0.12 21.33
N VAL A 235 -5.41 -0.19 21.95
CA VAL A 235 -6.24 0.79 22.67
C VAL A 235 -5.62 1.04 24.04
N SER A 236 -5.28 2.28 24.34
CA SER A 236 -4.66 2.69 25.60
C SER A 236 -5.38 3.91 26.19
N ASN A 237 -5.35 4.03 27.52
CA ASN A 237 -5.83 5.24 28.18
C ASN A 237 -4.97 6.43 27.74
N LEU A 238 -5.62 7.52 27.34
CA LEU A 238 -4.99 8.77 27.02
C LEU A 238 -4.66 9.52 28.32
N PRO A 239 -3.46 10.11 28.46
CA PRO A 239 -3.14 10.98 29.60
C PRO A 239 -4.09 12.17 29.66
N ALA A 240 -4.23 12.79 30.85
CA ALA A 240 -5.14 13.94 31.06
C ALA A 240 -4.88 15.13 30.12
N GLY A 241 -3.67 15.27 29.56
CA GLY A 241 -3.30 16.30 28.59
C GLY A 241 -3.64 15.99 27.13
N GLY A 242 -4.37 14.90 26.84
CA GLY A 242 -4.82 14.55 25.49
C GLY A 242 -3.73 14.03 24.53
N HIS A 243 -2.47 14.03 24.96
CA HIS A 243 -1.32 13.56 24.19
C HIS A 243 -0.52 12.59 25.05
N GLY A 244 -0.13 11.46 24.48
CA GLY A 244 0.68 10.46 25.16
C GLY A 244 1.58 9.69 24.21
N ALA A 245 2.37 8.78 24.76
CA ALA A 245 3.08 7.78 23.98
C ALA A 245 2.41 6.43 24.20
N CYS A 246 2.28 5.64 23.13
CA CYS A 246 1.80 4.27 23.23
C CYS A 246 2.79 3.46 24.10
N PRO A 247 2.32 2.78 25.17
CA PRO A 247 3.19 2.02 26.06
C PRO A 247 3.84 0.82 25.37
N ARG A 248 3.28 0.36 24.24
CA ARG A 248 3.74 -0.81 23.48
C ARG A 248 4.77 -0.46 22.40
N CYS A 249 4.44 0.47 21.51
CA CYS A 249 5.27 0.80 20.34
C CYS A 249 5.96 2.18 20.42
N GLY A 250 5.68 2.97 21.46
CA GLY A 250 6.22 4.32 21.64
C GLY A 250 5.77 5.34 20.60
N ALA A 251 4.76 5.04 19.78
CA ALA A 251 4.19 6.02 18.84
C ALA A 251 3.40 7.09 19.60
N ALA A 252 3.32 8.30 19.03
CA ALA A 252 2.46 9.35 19.56
C ALA A 252 0.99 8.87 19.57
N LEU A 253 0.33 9.03 20.70
CA LEU A 253 -1.05 8.63 20.94
C LEU A 253 -1.92 9.89 20.97
N HIS A 254 -2.92 9.90 20.11
CA HIS A 254 -3.91 10.97 19.97
C HIS A 254 -5.28 10.33 19.70
N ARG A 255 -6.36 10.96 20.15
CA ARG A 255 -7.72 10.42 19.95
C ARG A 255 -8.12 10.39 18.46
N ARG A 256 -7.78 11.45 17.74
CA ARG A 256 -7.97 11.61 16.28
C ARG A 256 -6.69 12.17 15.67
N ARG A 257 -6.46 11.87 14.40
CA ARG A 257 -5.29 12.41 13.70
C ARG A 257 -5.33 13.94 13.69
N PRO A 258 -4.26 14.62 14.16
CA PRO A 258 -4.24 16.07 14.24
C PRO A 258 -4.35 16.69 12.84
N ASP A 259 -5.20 17.72 12.73
CA ASP A 259 -5.45 18.49 11.50
C ASP A 259 -5.82 17.64 10.27
N SER A 260 -6.40 16.45 10.47
CA SER A 260 -6.67 15.51 9.37
C SER A 260 -7.48 16.15 8.24
N LEU A 261 -8.55 16.90 8.54
CA LEU A 261 -9.35 17.58 7.52
C LEU A 261 -8.55 18.62 6.74
N THR A 262 -7.79 19.47 7.42
CA THR A 262 -6.99 20.54 6.79
C THR A 262 -5.88 19.95 5.92
N ARG A 263 -5.16 18.93 6.42
CA ARG A 263 -4.09 18.25 5.68
C ARG A 263 -4.63 17.52 4.47
N THR A 264 -5.75 16.80 4.60
CA THR A 264 -6.38 16.12 3.47
C THR A 264 -6.88 17.13 2.44
N TRP A 265 -7.45 18.28 2.83
CA TRP A 265 -7.79 19.35 1.89
C TRP A 265 -6.58 19.87 1.13
N ALA A 266 -5.48 20.18 1.82
CA ALA A 266 -4.25 20.65 1.18
C ALA A 266 -3.73 19.65 0.14
N LEU A 267 -3.75 18.35 0.46
CA LEU A 267 -3.33 17.29 -0.46
C LEU A 267 -4.30 17.12 -1.63
N VAL A 268 -5.62 17.20 -1.40
CA VAL A 268 -6.64 17.12 -2.47
C VAL A 268 -6.51 18.30 -3.43
N VAL A 269 -6.35 19.53 -2.92
CA VAL A 269 -6.14 20.72 -3.76
C VAL A 269 -4.84 20.59 -4.56
N THR A 270 -3.76 20.13 -3.93
CA THR A 270 -2.49 19.87 -4.62
C THR A 270 -2.66 18.84 -5.74
N ALA A 271 -3.39 17.75 -5.49
CA ALA A 271 -3.66 16.75 -6.50
C ALA A 271 -4.52 17.28 -7.66
N ILE A 272 -5.51 18.14 -7.40
CA ILE A 272 -6.31 18.79 -8.45
C ILE A 272 -5.41 19.67 -9.34
N ILE A 273 -4.53 20.47 -8.73
CA ILE A 273 -3.59 21.33 -9.47
C ILE A 273 -2.67 20.49 -10.36
N LEU A 274 -2.14 19.37 -9.85
CA LEU A 274 -1.28 18.45 -10.59
C LEU A 274 -2.03 17.62 -11.65
N TYR A 275 -3.35 17.43 -11.49
CA TYR A 275 -4.16 16.67 -12.44
C TYR A 275 -4.34 17.41 -13.76
N ILE A 276 -4.34 18.75 -13.74
CA ILE A 276 -4.43 19.57 -14.96
C ILE A 276 -3.23 19.31 -15.89
N PRO A 277 -1.95 19.53 -15.49
CA PRO A 277 -0.82 19.27 -16.36
C PRO A 277 -0.67 17.77 -16.69
N ALA A 278 -1.09 16.87 -15.80
CA ALA A 278 -1.06 15.42 -16.07
C ALA A 278 -1.91 15.00 -17.28
N ASN A 279 -3.02 15.69 -17.56
CA ASN A 279 -3.91 15.36 -18.67
C ASN A 279 -3.75 16.28 -19.89
N LEU A 280 -3.21 17.50 -19.71
CA LEU A 280 -3.00 18.45 -20.80
C LEU A 280 -1.65 18.30 -21.49
N PHE A 281 -0.61 17.91 -20.76
CA PHE A 281 0.72 17.74 -21.36
C PHE A 281 0.94 16.33 -21.89
N PRO A 282 1.84 16.18 -22.89
CA PRO A 282 2.20 14.87 -23.43
C PRO A 282 2.77 13.97 -22.32
N VAL A 283 2.31 12.73 -22.30
CA VAL A 283 2.86 11.67 -21.44
C VAL A 283 4.04 11.01 -22.13
N MET A 284 3.96 10.83 -23.45
CA MET A 284 5.02 10.26 -24.26
C MET A 284 4.99 10.88 -25.66
N THR A 285 6.17 11.02 -26.27
CA THR A 285 6.33 11.42 -27.66
C THR A 285 7.09 10.31 -28.36
N VAL A 286 6.47 9.67 -29.36
CA VAL A 286 7.14 8.64 -30.15
C VAL A 286 7.77 9.32 -31.36
N ILE A 287 9.10 9.34 -31.41
CA ILE A 287 9.84 9.92 -32.54
C ILE A 287 10.24 8.79 -33.48
N SER A 288 9.72 8.85 -34.72
CA SER A 288 10.08 7.95 -35.82
C SER A 288 10.56 8.79 -37.00
N LEU A 289 11.74 8.48 -37.53
CA LEU A 289 12.34 9.16 -38.72
C LEU A 289 12.42 10.71 -38.61
N GLY A 290 12.58 11.24 -37.40
CA GLY A 290 12.74 12.69 -37.16
C GLY A 290 11.42 13.47 -36.99
N SER A 291 10.25 12.83 -37.14
CA SER A 291 8.96 13.38 -36.75
C SER A 291 8.44 12.70 -35.48
N GLY A 292 8.03 13.48 -34.49
CA GLY A 292 7.44 12.98 -33.25
C GLY A 292 6.02 13.51 -33.08
N ALA A 293 5.07 12.62 -32.81
CA ALA A 293 3.72 12.99 -32.39
C ALA A 293 3.67 12.95 -30.85
N PRO A 294 3.39 14.08 -30.18
CA PRO A 294 3.22 14.10 -28.74
C PRO A 294 1.85 13.54 -28.35
N ASP A 295 1.83 12.51 -27.51
CA ASP A 295 0.61 11.86 -27.06
C ASP A 295 0.28 12.19 -25.61
N THR A 296 -0.93 12.72 -25.41
CA THR A 296 -1.60 12.83 -24.11
C THR A 296 -2.23 11.49 -23.74
N ILE A 297 -2.68 11.36 -22.48
CA ILE A 297 -3.43 10.17 -22.03
C ILE A 297 -4.66 9.93 -22.93
N ILE A 298 -5.40 10.99 -23.26
CA ILE A 298 -6.62 10.88 -24.06
C ILE A 298 -6.29 10.54 -25.51
N SER A 299 -5.30 11.19 -26.13
CA SER A 299 -4.93 10.86 -27.51
C SER A 299 -4.41 9.43 -27.61
N GLY A 300 -3.63 8.95 -26.64
CA GLY A 300 -3.20 7.55 -26.58
C GLY A 300 -4.37 6.57 -26.42
N VAL A 301 -5.41 6.91 -25.63
CA VAL A 301 -6.63 6.09 -25.54
C VAL A 301 -7.38 6.04 -26.88
N ILE A 302 -7.50 7.17 -27.58
CA ILE A 302 -8.18 7.25 -28.88
C ILE A 302 -7.43 6.43 -29.92
N GLU A 303 -6.11 6.58 -30.02
CA GLU A 303 -5.27 5.82 -30.97
C GLU A 303 -5.36 4.31 -30.73
N LEU A 304 -5.36 3.88 -29.46
CA LEU A 304 -5.56 2.47 -29.10
C LEU A 304 -6.95 1.95 -29.51
N ALA A 305 -7.99 2.77 -29.36
CA ALA A 305 -9.34 2.41 -29.77
C ALA A 305 -9.47 2.31 -31.30
N ASP A 306 -8.87 3.26 -32.03
CA ASP A 306 -8.84 3.30 -33.49
C ASP A 306 -8.05 2.12 -34.08
N SER A 307 -7.01 1.67 -33.37
CA SER A 307 -6.24 0.46 -33.70
C SER A 307 -6.98 -0.85 -33.39
N GLY A 308 -8.24 -0.79 -32.94
CA GLY A 308 -9.06 -1.95 -32.59
C GLY A 308 -8.73 -2.57 -31.23
N MET A 309 -7.77 -2.01 -30.46
CA MET A 309 -7.36 -2.50 -29.14
C MET A 309 -8.28 -1.98 -28.01
N TRP A 310 -9.60 -2.12 -28.18
CA TRP A 310 -10.62 -1.63 -27.25
C TRP A 310 -10.38 -2.00 -25.78
N PRO A 311 -9.97 -3.24 -25.42
CA PRO A 311 -9.73 -3.60 -24.02
C PRO A 311 -8.58 -2.79 -23.39
N LEU A 312 -7.54 -2.49 -24.16
CA LEU A 312 -6.39 -1.73 -23.68
C LEU A 312 -6.72 -0.24 -23.56
N ALA A 313 -7.43 0.31 -24.54
CA ALA A 313 -7.94 1.69 -24.49
C ALA A 313 -8.81 1.90 -23.24
N ALA A 314 -9.74 0.97 -22.96
CA ALA A 314 -10.57 1.01 -21.76
C ALA A 314 -9.72 0.93 -20.48
N LEU A 315 -8.75 0.02 -20.43
CA LEU A 315 -7.87 -0.13 -19.27
C LEU A 315 -7.12 1.17 -18.95
N VAL A 316 -6.48 1.78 -19.94
CA VAL A 316 -5.75 3.06 -19.77
C VAL A 316 -6.70 4.19 -19.38
N PHE A 317 -7.86 4.31 -20.04
CA PHE A 317 -8.85 5.33 -19.70
C PHE A 317 -9.36 5.21 -18.26
N PHE A 318 -9.73 4.00 -17.84
CA PHE A 318 -10.25 3.79 -16.49
C PHE A 318 -9.17 4.01 -15.43
N ALA A 319 -7.95 3.51 -15.66
CA ALA A 319 -6.87 3.61 -14.70
C ALA A 319 -6.30 5.04 -14.59
N SER A 320 -6.15 5.74 -15.70
CA SER A 320 -5.48 7.06 -15.74
C SER A 320 -6.43 8.25 -15.58
N ILE A 321 -7.71 8.11 -15.93
CA ILE A 321 -8.67 9.22 -15.86
C ILE A 321 -9.73 8.92 -14.80
N THR A 322 -10.49 7.85 -15.00
CA THR A 322 -11.67 7.57 -14.17
C THR A 322 -11.29 7.32 -12.70
N VAL A 323 -10.24 6.53 -12.43
CA VAL A 323 -9.83 6.20 -11.05
C VAL A 323 -9.36 7.43 -10.26
N PRO A 324 -8.45 8.30 -10.76
CA PRO A 324 -8.09 9.54 -10.08
C PRO A 324 -9.27 10.48 -9.85
N VAL A 325 -10.16 10.64 -10.84
CA VAL A 325 -11.35 11.49 -10.71
C VAL A 325 -12.29 10.95 -9.63
N LEU A 326 -12.57 9.64 -9.63
CA LEU A 326 -13.41 9.01 -8.61
C LEU A 326 -12.80 9.13 -7.21
N LYS A 327 -11.47 9.00 -7.07
CA LYS A 327 -10.78 9.23 -5.79
C LYS A 327 -10.92 10.68 -5.32
N LEU A 328 -10.64 11.65 -6.18
CA LEU A 328 -10.74 13.07 -5.84
C LEU A 328 -12.18 13.44 -5.48
N ALA A 329 -13.15 13.05 -6.29
CA ALA A 329 -14.57 13.27 -6.01
C ALA A 329 -15.01 12.61 -4.68
N GLY A 330 -14.58 11.37 -4.44
CA GLY A 330 -14.85 10.65 -3.19
C GLY A 330 -14.27 11.36 -1.97
N LEU A 331 -13.00 11.79 -2.02
CA LEU A 331 -12.36 12.52 -0.92
C LEU A 331 -13.01 13.89 -0.69
N ILE A 332 -13.30 14.66 -1.74
CA ILE A 332 -14.00 15.95 -1.63
C ILE A 332 -15.37 15.76 -1.00
N TYR A 333 -16.15 14.77 -1.47
CA TYR A 333 -17.45 14.46 -0.90
C TYR A 333 -17.36 14.14 0.59
N LEU A 334 -16.40 13.30 1.00
CA LEU A 334 -16.19 12.96 2.41
C LEU A 334 -15.74 14.17 3.25
N LEU A 335 -14.87 15.02 2.72
CA LEU A 335 -14.41 16.24 3.40
C LEU A 335 -15.55 17.23 3.62
N VAL A 336 -16.28 17.59 2.56
CA VAL A 336 -17.38 18.56 2.61
C VAL A 336 -18.49 18.07 3.54
N THR A 337 -18.89 16.81 3.42
CA THR A 337 -19.95 16.24 4.28
C THR A 337 -19.54 16.15 5.74
N THR A 338 -18.26 15.92 6.03
CA THR A 338 -17.73 15.87 7.40
C THR A 338 -17.68 17.27 8.00
N GLN A 339 -17.20 18.27 7.25
CA GLN A 339 -17.18 19.67 7.71
C GLN A 339 -18.57 20.26 7.93
N ARG A 340 -19.55 19.88 7.11
CA ARG A 340 -20.95 20.30 7.27
C ARG A 340 -21.70 19.57 8.41
N GLY A 341 -21.06 18.63 9.10
CA GLY A 341 -21.71 17.86 10.18
C GLY A 341 -22.89 17.01 9.70
N ALA A 342 -22.87 16.55 8.45
CA ALA A 342 -23.98 15.83 7.86
C ALA A 342 -24.22 14.50 8.61
N ARG A 343 -25.45 14.30 9.12
CA ARG A 343 -25.83 13.11 9.91
C ARG A 343 -26.33 11.94 9.06
N GLY A 344 -26.63 12.18 7.78
CA GLY A 344 -27.16 11.15 6.87
C GLY A 344 -26.07 10.21 6.35
N GLN A 345 -26.47 8.96 6.08
CA GLN A 345 -25.71 7.97 5.30
C GLN A 345 -24.28 7.68 5.81
N LEU A 346 -24.04 7.74 7.12
CA LEU A 346 -22.71 7.54 7.72
C LEU A 346 -22.06 6.20 7.31
N ARG A 347 -22.86 5.14 7.22
CA ARG A 347 -22.40 3.83 6.74
C ARG A 347 -21.97 3.87 5.28
N ASN A 348 -22.75 4.49 4.38
CA ASN A 348 -22.38 4.61 2.96
C ASN A 348 -21.12 5.45 2.78
N ARG A 349 -20.97 6.54 3.55
CA ARG A 349 -19.76 7.37 3.56
C ARG A 349 -18.53 6.58 4.00
N THR A 350 -18.69 5.72 5.02
CA THR A 350 -17.63 4.81 5.45
C THR A 350 -17.27 3.78 4.36
N VAL A 351 -18.27 3.26 3.63
CA VAL A 351 -18.04 2.37 2.47
C VAL A 351 -17.33 3.10 1.33
N ILE A 352 -17.72 4.34 1.01
CA ILE A 352 -17.04 5.17 0.01
C ILE A 352 -15.56 5.36 0.39
N TYR A 353 -15.29 5.70 1.66
CA TYR A 353 -13.91 5.78 2.16
C TYR A 353 -13.14 4.46 1.92
N ARG A 354 -13.76 3.32 2.24
CA ARG A 354 -13.14 2.00 2.03
C ARG A 354 -12.84 1.73 0.55
N ILE A 355 -13.74 2.12 -0.36
CA ILE A 355 -13.53 2.00 -1.81
C ILE A 355 -12.37 2.91 -2.24
N VAL A 356 -12.36 4.19 -1.82
CA VAL A 356 -11.29 5.15 -2.14
C VAL A 356 -9.93 4.65 -1.66
N GLU A 357 -9.84 4.13 -0.43
CA GLU A 357 -8.61 3.56 0.13
C GLU A 357 -8.20 2.26 -0.59
N ALA A 358 -9.14 1.40 -0.95
CA ALA A 358 -8.86 0.16 -1.67
C ALA A 358 -8.31 0.43 -3.08
N VAL A 359 -8.94 1.33 -3.83
CA VAL A 359 -8.48 1.76 -5.18
C VAL A 359 -7.14 2.50 -5.09
N GLY A 360 -6.81 3.05 -3.91
CA GLY A 360 -5.50 3.54 -3.48
C GLY A 360 -4.32 2.91 -4.19
N ARG A 361 -4.09 1.62 -3.90
CA ARG A 361 -2.91 0.84 -4.31
C ARG A 361 -2.91 0.49 -5.81
N TRP A 362 -4.07 0.28 -6.41
CA TRP A 362 -4.20 -0.07 -7.83
C TRP A 362 -3.92 1.10 -8.77
N SER A 363 -3.98 2.33 -8.29
CA SER A 363 -3.75 3.51 -9.11
C SER A 363 -2.30 3.64 -9.63
N MET A 364 -1.35 2.83 -9.14
CA MET A 364 0.04 2.81 -9.64
C MET A 364 0.27 1.87 -10.83
N ILE A 365 -0.74 1.12 -11.31
CA ILE A 365 -0.60 0.22 -12.49
C ILE A 365 0.02 0.96 -13.67
N ASP A 366 -0.48 2.16 -13.97
CA ASP A 366 -0.11 2.91 -15.17
C ASP A 366 1.37 3.33 -15.16
N ILE A 367 1.91 3.72 -14.01
CA ILE A 367 3.33 4.09 -13.87
C ILE A 367 4.20 2.87 -14.16
N PHE A 368 3.82 1.69 -13.65
CA PHE A 368 4.54 0.46 -13.92
C PHE A 368 4.42 0.02 -15.38
N MET A 369 3.23 0.13 -15.98
CA MET A 369 3.05 -0.14 -17.41
C MET A 369 3.95 0.74 -18.28
N ILE A 370 3.97 2.06 -18.03
CA ILE A 370 4.84 3.00 -18.77
C ILE A 370 6.30 2.59 -18.61
N SER A 371 6.76 2.27 -17.39
CA SER A 371 8.15 1.86 -17.16
C SER A 371 8.56 0.62 -17.98
N ILE A 372 7.66 -0.35 -18.10
CA ILE A 372 7.91 -1.59 -18.84
C ILE A 372 7.85 -1.31 -20.35
N LEU A 373 6.85 -0.59 -20.82
CA LEU A 373 6.71 -0.25 -22.25
C LEU A 373 7.93 0.54 -22.75
N VAL A 374 8.36 1.53 -21.97
CA VAL A 374 9.56 2.33 -22.25
C VAL A 374 10.81 1.46 -22.31
N ALA A 375 10.97 0.51 -21.38
CA ALA A 375 12.09 -0.43 -21.38
C ALA A 375 12.10 -1.34 -22.61
N LEU A 376 10.92 -1.80 -23.06
CA LEU A 376 10.79 -2.74 -24.17
C LEU A 376 10.97 -2.09 -25.54
N VAL A 377 10.45 -0.87 -25.74
CA VAL A 377 10.58 -0.17 -27.03
C VAL A 377 12.04 0.16 -27.34
N GLN A 378 12.86 0.44 -26.32
CA GLN A 378 14.30 0.62 -26.50
C GLN A 378 15.03 -0.62 -27.02
N LEU A 379 14.49 -1.82 -26.79
CA LEU A 379 15.08 -3.06 -27.28
C LEU A 379 14.89 -3.22 -28.81
N GLY A 380 13.95 -2.46 -29.40
CA GLY A 380 13.57 -2.56 -30.81
C GLY A 380 14.29 -1.63 -31.79
N GLN A 381 15.15 -0.68 -31.35
CA GLN A 381 15.90 0.29 -32.19
C GLN A 381 15.13 1.11 -33.26
N LEU A 382 13.81 0.94 -33.43
CA LEU A 382 13.05 1.59 -34.52
C LEU A 382 12.39 2.92 -34.12
N ALA A 383 12.25 3.22 -32.82
CA ALA A 383 11.65 4.46 -32.33
C ALA A 383 12.24 4.88 -30.98
N THR A 384 12.42 6.19 -30.77
CA THR A 384 12.78 6.76 -29.47
C THR A 384 11.53 7.31 -28.80
N ILE A 385 11.26 6.86 -27.56
CA ILE A 385 10.20 7.42 -26.74
C ILE A 385 10.82 8.49 -25.86
N GLU A 386 10.37 9.73 -26.05
CA GLU A 386 10.66 10.82 -25.12
C GLU A 386 9.46 11.00 -24.19
N PRO A 387 9.60 10.64 -22.92
CA PRO A 387 8.54 10.82 -21.95
C PRO A 387 8.35 12.31 -21.63
N GLY A 388 7.10 12.74 -21.57
CA GLY A 388 6.75 14.14 -21.33
C GLY A 388 6.42 14.43 -19.87
N ILE A 389 6.30 15.72 -19.54
CA ILE A 389 6.01 16.21 -18.19
C ILE A 389 4.64 15.73 -17.66
N GLY A 390 3.75 15.29 -18.56
CA GLY A 390 2.47 14.67 -18.20
C GLY A 390 2.66 13.42 -17.36
N ALA A 391 3.67 12.59 -17.67
CA ALA A 391 3.95 11.35 -16.93
C ALA A 391 4.37 11.60 -15.47
N VAL A 392 5.26 12.58 -15.26
CA VAL A 392 5.73 12.97 -13.92
C VAL A 392 4.59 13.59 -13.11
N SER A 393 3.82 14.49 -13.75
CA SER A 393 2.64 15.12 -13.12
C SER A 393 1.60 14.07 -12.72
N PHE A 394 1.35 13.09 -13.59
CA PHE A 394 0.42 11.99 -13.32
C PHE A 394 0.88 11.14 -12.13
N ALA A 395 2.16 10.76 -12.08
CA ALA A 395 2.70 10.02 -10.94
C ALA A 395 2.58 10.80 -9.62
N ALA A 396 2.80 12.12 -9.66
CA ALA A 396 2.61 12.98 -8.51
C ALA A 396 1.14 13.01 -8.04
N VAL A 397 0.17 13.05 -8.95
CA VAL A 397 -1.28 12.94 -8.60
C VAL A 397 -1.56 11.62 -7.88
N VAL A 398 -1.07 10.50 -8.40
CA VAL A 398 -1.31 9.17 -7.81
C VAL A 398 -0.74 9.10 -6.39
N ILE A 399 0.49 9.56 -6.19
CA ILE A 399 1.15 9.56 -4.87
C ILE A 399 0.42 10.50 -3.90
N VAL A 400 0.12 11.74 -4.32
CA VAL A 400 -0.53 12.74 -3.46
C VAL A 400 -1.94 12.29 -3.08
N THR A 401 -2.72 11.74 -4.01
CA THR A 401 -4.07 11.21 -3.70
C THR A 401 -4.03 9.99 -2.78
N MET A 402 -3.01 9.15 -2.91
CA MET A 402 -2.79 8.04 -1.99
C MET A 402 -2.49 8.54 -0.57
N ILE A 403 -1.59 9.52 -0.43
CA ILE A 403 -1.26 10.15 0.86
C ILE A 403 -2.49 10.88 1.43
N ALA A 404 -3.30 11.53 0.59
CA ALA A 404 -4.53 12.20 1.01
C ALA A 404 -5.52 11.22 1.65
N ALA A 405 -5.76 10.08 0.98
CA ALA A 405 -6.61 9.02 1.51
C ALA A 405 -6.06 8.44 2.81
N MET A 406 -4.75 8.17 2.89
CA MET A 406 -4.13 7.71 4.14
C MET A 406 -4.19 8.74 5.26
N THR A 407 -4.21 10.04 4.96
CA THR A 407 -4.23 11.12 5.95
C THR A 407 -5.62 11.38 6.55
N PHE A 408 -6.67 11.11 5.77
CA PHE A 408 -8.06 11.28 6.19
C PHE A 408 -8.43 10.28 7.30
N ASP A 409 -8.91 10.76 8.44
CA ASP A 409 -9.38 9.93 9.54
C ASP A 409 -10.90 9.69 9.40
N PRO A 410 -11.35 8.49 8.97
CA PRO A 410 -12.77 8.22 8.72
C PRO A 410 -13.64 8.33 9.97
N ARG A 411 -13.05 8.26 11.18
CA ARG A 411 -13.78 8.41 12.44
C ARG A 411 -14.39 9.80 12.60
N LEU A 412 -13.79 10.81 11.96
CA LEU A 412 -14.31 12.18 11.96
C LEU A 412 -15.69 12.29 11.29
N ILE A 413 -16.03 11.39 10.36
CA ILE A 413 -17.37 11.30 9.76
C ILE A 413 -18.44 11.09 10.85
N TRP A 414 -18.13 10.23 11.81
CA TRP A 414 -19.03 9.84 12.89
C TRP A 414 -18.98 10.84 14.04
N ASP A 415 -17.81 11.40 14.34
CA ASP A 415 -17.67 12.47 15.35
C ASP A 415 -18.47 13.71 14.96
N ALA A 416 -18.36 14.17 13.70
CA ALA A 416 -19.06 15.33 13.20
C ALA A 416 -20.58 15.16 13.19
N ALA A 417 -21.07 13.92 13.12
CA ALA A 417 -22.47 13.58 13.26
C ALA A 417 -22.96 13.52 14.72
N GLY A 418 -22.03 13.50 15.69
CA GLY A 418 -22.32 13.39 17.13
C GLY A 418 -22.48 11.95 17.64
N GLU A 419 -22.07 10.94 16.86
CA GLU A 419 -22.23 9.51 17.19
C GLU A 419 -21.12 8.94 18.09
N ASN A 420 -20.03 9.69 18.27
CA ASN A 420 -18.92 9.40 19.16
C ASN A 420 -18.88 10.47 20.26
N ARG A 421 -19.90 10.50 21.12
CA ARG A 421 -19.88 11.32 22.33
C ARG A 421 -19.05 10.62 23.42
N ASP A 422 -18.32 11.43 24.18
CA ASP A 422 -17.49 11.02 25.32
C ASP A 422 -18.27 10.36 26.45
#